data_AF-A0A968AS02-F1
#
_entry.id   AF-A0A968AS02-F1
#
_cell.length_a   1.000
_cell.length_b   1.000
_cell.length_c   1.000
_cell.angle_alpha   90.00
_cell.angle_beta   90.00
_cell.angle_gamma   90.00
#
_symmetry.space_group_name_H-M   'P 1'
#
loop_
_entity.id
_entity.type
_entity.pdbx_description
1 polymer ?
#
loop_
_entity_poly.entity_id
_entity_poly.type
_entity_poly.pdbx_seq_one_letter_code
_entity_poly.pdbx_strand_id
1 'polypeptide(L)'
;VIEHTLGRIKEKQGKGAVAGQATSLAKNLYGFEIMVGPYAVTELRVSRALRDQGGDLPKDGTHVYLTDTLESPNAKPQQLPFYLKPIAEQHEKALKVKSKVPVIVCLGNPPYDRHDAVDTEDENNLSKYGGWVRFGDSWAEYSKKHKKEKQ
;
A
#
# COMPACT_ATOMS: atom_id res chain seq x y z
N VAL A 1 10.95 4.47 11.36
CA VAL A 1 11.73 4.60 10.11
C VAL A 1 12.17 6.03 9.85
N ILE A 2 11.23 6.99 9.68
CA ILE A 2 11.55 8.40 9.34
C ILE A 2 12.50 9.03 10.36
N GLU A 3 12.10 9.07 11.64
CA GLU A 3 12.90 9.68 12.72
C GLU A 3 14.30 9.05 12.83
N HIS A 4 14.38 7.72 12.80
CA HIS A 4 15.66 7.01 12.86
C HIS A 4 16.56 7.34 11.66
N THR A 5 15.98 7.39 10.45
CA THR A 5 16.73 7.72 9.22
C THR A 5 17.27 9.14 9.28
N LEU A 6 16.42 10.10 9.63
CA LEU A 6 16.78 11.52 9.68
C LEU A 6 17.73 11.82 10.85
N GLY A 7 17.60 11.12 11.98
CA GLY A 7 18.57 11.15 13.08
C GLY A 7 19.96 10.73 12.62
N ARG A 8 20.07 9.60 11.91
CA ARG A 8 21.35 9.14 11.35
C ARG A 8 21.92 10.07 10.30
N ILE A 9 21.08 10.69 9.46
CA ILE A 9 21.53 11.72 8.51
C ILE A 9 22.08 12.93 9.26
N LYS A 10 21.39 13.40 10.29
CA LYS A 10 21.83 14.54 11.10
C LYS A 10 23.19 14.28 11.75
N GLU A 11 23.41 13.07 12.28
CA GLU A 11 24.68 12.66 12.89
C GLU A 11 25.81 12.56 11.86
N LYS A 12 25.55 11.97 10.69
CA LYS A 12 26.59 11.70 9.68
C LYS A 12 26.89 12.86 8.73
N GLN A 13 25.89 13.68 8.44
CA GLN A 13 25.93 14.71 7.38
C GLN A 13 25.62 16.13 7.91
N GLY A 14 25.25 16.25 9.20
CA GLY A 14 24.93 17.52 9.83
C GLY A 14 23.48 17.97 9.63
N LYS A 15 23.09 19.01 10.39
CA LYS A 15 21.70 19.53 10.42
C LYS A 15 21.21 20.05 9.07
N GLY A 16 22.09 20.66 8.27
CA GLY A 16 21.73 21.24 6.98
C GLY A 16 21.24 20.22 5.93
N ALA A 17 21.66 18.95 6.05
CA ALA A 17 21.25 17.90 5.12
C ALA A 17 19.83 17.35 5.38
N VAL A 18 19.29 17.55 6.59
CA VAL A 18 18.08 16.85 7.06
C VAL A 18 16.86 17.18 6.21
N ALA A 19 16.59 18.47 5.95
CA ALA A 19 15.40 18.90 5.20
C ALA A 19 15.37 18.31 3.78
N GLY A 20 16.49 18.40 3.05
CA GLY A 20 16.61 17.83 1.71
C GLY A 20 16.45 16.30 1.70
N GLN A 21 17.00 15.61 2.69
CA GLN A 21 16.83 14.16 2.82
C GLN A 21 15.42 13.77 3.26
N ALA A 22 14.74 14.59 4.07
CA ALA A 22 13.33 14.40 4.41
C ALA A 22 12.45 14.52 3.16
N THR A 23 12.68 15.53 2.30
CA THR A 23 12.01 15.65 1.00
C THR A 23 12.29 14.45 0.09
N SER A 24 13.54 13.97 0.06
CA SER A 24 13.91 12.78 -0.70
C SER A 24 13.19 11.53 -0.18
N LEU A 25 13.14 11.36 1.14
CA LEU A 25 12.43 10.25 1.78
C LEU A 25 10.93 10.31 1.49
N ALA A 26 10.31 11.50 1.54
CA ALA A 26 8.89 11.70 1.25
C ALA A 26 8.50 11.22 -0.16
N LYS A 27 9.40 11.35 -1.13
CA LYS A 27 9.18 10.89 -2.52
C LYS A 27 9.31 9.38 -2.68
N ASN A 28 10.08 8.72 -1.83
CA ASN A 28 10.45 7.30 -1.96
C ASN A 28 9.77 6.39 -0.93
N LEU A 29 9.07 6.95 0.05
CA LEU A 29 8.35 6.18 1.06
C LEU A 29 6.91 5.95 0.61
N TYR A 30 6.53 4.68 0.49
CA TYR A 30 5.18 4.25 0.12
C TYR A 30 4.55 3.49 1.29
N GLY A 31 3.26 3.74 1.54
CA GLY A 31 2.49 3.05 2.58
C GLY A 31 1.16 2.56 2.02
N PHE A 32 0.70 1.42 2.51
CA PHE A 32 -0.60 0.85 2.16
C PHE A 32 -1.34 0.45 3.43
N GLU A 33 -2.63 0.72 3.48
CA GLU A 33 -3.47 0.38 4.62
C GLU A 33 -4.85 -0.02 4.12
N ILE A 34 -5.51 -0.98 4.80
CA ILE A 34 -6.82 -1.48 4.38
C ILE A 34 -7.98 -0.78 5.11
N MET A 35 -7.74 -0.26 6.32
CA MET A 35 -8.76 0.39 7.14
C MET A 35 -8.63 1.93 7.12
N VAL A 36 -9.76 2.62 6.99
CA VAL A 36 -9.82 4.10 6.90
C VAL A 36 -9.21 4.79 8.11
N GLY A 37 -9.47 4.31 9.34
CA GLY A 37 -8.95 4.89 10.57
C GLY A 37 -7.42 4.86 10.65
N PRO A 38 -6.79 3.68 10.60
CA PRO A 38 -5.34 3.55 10.52
C PRO A 38 -4.70 4.29 9.34
N TYR A 39 -5.36 4.32 8.18
CA TYR A 39 -4.92 5.10 7.02
C TYR A 39 -4.80 6.59 7.36
N ALA A 40 -5.86 7.18 7.92
CA ALA A 40 -5.88 8.60 8.29
C ALA A 40 -4.83 8.93 9.35
N VAL A 41 -4.66 8.07 10.36
CA VAL A 41 -3.62 8.22 11.39
C VAL A 41 -2.22 8.15 10.78
N THR A 42 -2.01 7.26 9.81
CA THR A 42 -0.72 7.09 9.13
C THR A 42 -0.39 8.30 8.27
N GLU A 43 -1.34 8.79 7.48
CA GLU A 43 -1.20 9.99 6.64
C GLU A 43 -0.78 11.20 7.51
N LEU A 44 -1.47 11.43 8.63
CA LEU A 44 -1.15 12.49 9.58
C LEU A 44 0.25 12.33 10.21
N ARG A 45 0.59 11.13 10.68
CA ARG A 45 1.87 10.89 11.36
C ARG A 45 3.05 11.00 10.41
N VAL A 46 2.93 10.45 9.20
CA VAL A 46 3.98 10.50 8.17
C VAL A 46 4.18 11.94 7.69
N SER A 47 3.08 12.64 7.36
CA SER A 47 3.15 14.02 6.89
C SER A 47 3.80 14.92 7.93
N ARG A 48 3.40 14.80 9.21
CA ARG A 48 3.99 15.53 10.32
C ARG A 48 5.46 15.20 10.52
N ALA A 49 5.82 13.91 10.60
CA ALA A 49 7.21 13.50 10.85
C ALA A 49 8.20 14.03 9.80
N LEU A 50 7.76 14.19 8.55
CA LEU A 50 8.55 14.77 7.46
C LEU A 50 8.60 16.31 7.53
N ARG A 51 7.44 16.95 7.72
CA ARG A 51 7.32 18.42 7.79
C ARG A 51 8.01 19.02 9.01
N ASP A 52 7.94 18.36 10.17
CA ASP A 52 8.62 18.79 11.40
C ASP A 52 10.15 18.80 11.23
N GLN A 53 10.69 18.11 10.22
CA GLN A 53 12.11 18.09 9.86
C GLN A 53 12.44 19.03 8.68
N GLY A 54 11.49 19.87 8.25
CA GLY A 54 11.65 20.79 7.13
C GLY A 54 11.57 20.14 5.75
N GLY A 55 11.06 18.91 5.66
CA GLY A 55 10.86 18.21 4.39
C GLY A 55 9.60 18.67 3.66
N ASP A 56 9.70 18.76 2.34
CA ASP A 56 8.58 19.00 1.44
C ASP A 56 7.90 17.68 1.07
N LEU A 57 6.57 17.67 1.14
CA LEU A 57 5.78 16.55 0.65
C LEU A 57 5.58 16.63 -0.87
N PRO A 58 5.39 15.49 -1.55
CA PRO A 58 4.89 15.47 -2.92
C PRO A 58 3.61 16.31 -3.07
N LYS A 59 3.39 16.85 -4.28
CA LYS A 59 2.25 17.75 -4.57
C LYS A 59 0.90 17.10 -4.28
N ASP A 60 0.80 15.80 -4.44
CA ASP A 60 -0.41 15.02 -4.25
C ASP A 60 -0.52 14.38 -2.86
N GLY A 61 0.32 14.82 -1.91
CA GLY A 61 0.32 14.40 -0.51
C GLY A 61 1.39 13.35 -0.20
N THR A 62 1.22 12.67 0.93
CA THR A 62 2.06 11.50 1.23
C THR A 62 1.68 10.34 0.29
N HIS A 63 2.63 9.47 -0.03
CA HIS A 63 2.33 8.25 -0.80
C HIS A 63 1.80 7.12 0.10
N VAL A 64 0.88 7.45 0.99
CA VAL A 64 0.13 6.48 1.81
C VAL A 64 -1.22 6.27 1.14
N TYR A 65 -1.62 5.02 0.89
CA TYR A 65 -2.83 4.71 0.13
C TYR A 65 -3.74 3.73 0.85
N LEU A 66 -5.05 3.95 0.72
CA LEU A 66 -6.09 3.05 1.20
C LEU A 66 -6.38 1.98 0.14
N THR A 67 -6.00 0.73 0.38
CA THR A 67 -6.11 -0.39 -0.56
C THR A 67 -6.00 -1.75 0.13
N ASP A 68 -6.53 -2.79 -0.51
CA ASP A 68 -6.07 -4.15 -0.25
C ASP A 68 -4.73 -4.40 -1.00
N THR A 69 -3.69 -4.76 -0.26
CA THR A 69 -2.37 -5.05 -0.83
C THR A 69 -2.34 -6.36 -1.59
N LEU A 70 -3.25 -7.29 -1.30
CA LEU A 70 -3.32 -8.62 -1.92
C LEU A 70 -4.15 -8.66 -3.21
N GLU A 71 -4.92 -7.60 -3.48
CA GLU A 71 -5.66 -7.47 -4.73
C GLU A 71 -4.70 -7.41 -5.94
N SER A 72 -5.19 -7.82 -7.11
CA SER A 72 -4.43 -7.66 -8.35
C SER A 72 -4.08 -6.19 -8.64
N PRO A 73 -2.85 -5.87 -9.08
CA PRO A 73 -2.49 -4.55 -9.61
C PRO A 73 -3.26 -4.22 -10.91
N ASN A 74 -3.86 -5.23 -11.57
CA ASN A 74 -4.67 -5.10 -12.77
C ASN A 74 -6.17 -4.95 -12.47
N ALA A 75 -6.55 -4.86 -11.19
CA ALA A 75 -7.94 -4.65 -10.80
C ALA A 75 -8.48 -3.34 -11.39
N LYS A 76 -9.77 -3.35 -11.75
CA LYS A 76 -10.44 -2.15 -12.25
C LYS A 76 -10.91 -1.32 -11.05
N PRO A 77 -10.50 -0.05 -10.94
CA PRO A 77 -11.01 0.85 -9.92
C PRO A 77 -12.54 0.90 -9.97
N GLN A 78 -13.19 0.82 -8.81
CA GLN A 78 -14.64 0.94 -8.74
C GLN A 78 -15.07 2.38 -9.03
N GLN A 79 -16.14 2.54 -9.81
CA GLN A 79 -16.81 3.83 -9.95
C GLN A 79 -17.66 4.07 -8.71
N LEU A 80 -17.09 4.81 -7.75
CA LEU A 80 -17.78 5.18 -6.54
C LEU A 80 -18.60 6.48 -6.73
N PRO A 81 -19.68 6.68 -5.95
CA PRO A 81 -20.39 7.96 -5.89
C PRO A 81 -19.44 9.14 -5.63
N PHE A 82 -19.81 10.34 -6.07
CA PHE A 82 -18.94 11.52 -6.03
C PHE A 82 -18.35 11.81 -4.63
N TYR A 83 -19.14 11.61 -3.57
CA TYR A 83 -18.69 11.82 -2.19
C TYR A 83 -17.63 10.81 -1.70
N LEU A 84 -17.46 9.67 -2.39
CA LEU A 84 -16.43 8.67 -2.14
C LEU A 84 -15.28 8.73 -3.17
N LYS A 85 -15.28 9.72 -4.07
CA LYS A 85 -14.23 9.91 -5.06
C LYS A 85 -12.80 9.92 -4.46
N PRO A 86 -12.53 10.55 -3.29
CA PRO A 86 -11.21 10.51 -2.69
C PRO A 86 -10.72 9.08 -2.38
N ILE A 87 -11.62 8.17 -2.00
CA ILE A 87 -11.28 6.76 -1.72
C ILE A 87 -10.94 6.03 -3.02
N ALA A 88 -11.72 6.24 -4.08
CA ALA A 88 -11.41 5.70 -5.41
C ALA A 88 -10.04 6.19 -5.91
N GLU A 89 -9.71 7.46 -5.71
CA GLU A 89 -8.42 8.04 -6.08
C GLU A 89 -7.25 7.39 -5.31
N GLN A 90 -7.43 7.06 -4.01
CA GLN A 90 -6.40 6.33 -3.26
C GLN A 90 -6.16 4.94 -3.84
N HIS A 91 -7.24 4.22 -4.16
CA HIS A 91 -7.17 2.89 -4.75
C HIS A 91 -6.46 2.92 -6.11
N GLU A 92 -6.81 3.87 -6.98
CA GLU A 92 -6.14 4.06 -8.27
C GLU A 92 -4.64 4.33 -8.15
N LYS A 93 -4.24 5.20 -7.21
CA LYS A 93 -2.83 5.48 -6.95
C LYS A 93 -2.11 4.24 -6.43
N ALA A 94 -2.74 3.46 -5.55
CA ALA A 94 -2.17 2.22 -5.06
C ALA A 94 -1.90 1.21 -6.19
N LEU A 95 -2.84 1.03 -7.11
CA LEU A 95 -2.66 0.15 -8.27
C LEU A 95 -1.50 0.59 -9.16
N LYS A 96 -1.32 1.90 -9.38
CA LYS A 96 -0.17 2.45 -10.12
C LYS A 96 1.15 2.12 -9.42
N VAL A 97 1.21 2.24 -8.10
CA VAL A 97 2.43 1.88 -7.34
C VAL A 97 2.71 0.38 -7.43
N LYS A 98 1.70 -0.46 -7.17
CA LYS A 98 1.81 -1.92 -7.22
C LYS A 98 2.25 -2.46 -8.59
N SER A 99 1.93 -1.75 -9.68
CA SER A 99 2.27 -2.17 -11.05
C SER A 99 3.56 -1.58 -11.61
N LYS A 100 3.96 -0.36 -11.20
CA LYS A 100 5.01 0.41 -11.91
C LYS A 100 6.18 0.85 -11.05
N VAL A 101 6.05 0.89 -9.73
CA VAL A 101 7.11 1.40 -8.86
C VAL A 101 8.07 0.26 -8.51
N PRO A 102 9.38 0.39 -8.78
CA PRO A 102 10.36 -0.60 -8.37
C PRO A 102 10.55 -0.56 -6.85
N VAL A 103 10.00 -1.54 -6.14
CA VAL A 103 10.12 -1.67 -4.68
C VAL A 103 11.38 -2.46 -4.33
N ILE A 104 12.29 -1.83 -3.58
CA ILE A 104 13.57 -2.44 -3.15
C ILE A 104 13.47 -3.05 -1.75
N VAL A 105 12.73 -2.39 -0.86
CA VAL A 105 12.58 -2.80 0.54
C VAL A 105 11.11 -2.79 0.91
N CYS A 106 10.65 -3.88 1.53
CA CYS A 106 9.32 -3.98 2.13
C CYS A 106 9.48 -4.13 3.65
N LEU A 107 8.72 -3.34 4.42
CA LEU A 107 8.68 -3.37 5.87
C LEU A 107 7.23 -3.41 6.33
N GLY A 108 6.94 -4.11 7.42
CA GLY A 108 5.61 -4.14 8.00
C GLY A 108 5.45 -5.14 9.12
N ASN A 109 4.30 -5.09 9.78
CA ASN A 109 3.82 -6.12 10.68
C ASN A 109 2.61 -6.78 10.02
N PRO A 110 2.80 -7.84 9.21
CA PRO A 110 1.70 -8.45 8.50
C PRO A 110 0.71 -9.07 9.50
N PRO A 111 -0.59 -9.04 9.21
CA PRO A 111 -1.56 -9.76 10.04
C PRO A 111 -1.34 -11.27 9.95
N TYR A 112 -1.31 -11.90 11.11
CA TYR A 112 -1.03 -13.32 11.31
C TYR A 112 -2.27 -14.19 11.00
N ASP A 113 -2.06 -15.50 10.86
CA ASP A 113 -3.09 -16.55 10.77
C ASP A 113 -4.06 -16.47 9.57
N ARG A 114 -3.69 -15.75 8.51
CA ARG A 114 -4.49 -15.73 7.27
C ARG A 114 -4.47 -17.04 6.49
N HIS A 115 -3.45 -17.88 6.68
CA HIS A 115 -3.30 -19.12 5.90
C HIS A 115 -4.36 -20.16 6.27
N ASP A 116 -4.69 -20.27 7.55
CA ASP A 116 -5.64 -21.28 8.04
C ASP A 116 -7.10 -20.92 7.69
N ALA A 117 -7.36 -19.64 7.43
CA ALA A 117 -8.66 -19.15 6.98
C ALA A 117 -8.87 -19.27 5.45
N VAL A 118 -7.87 -19.73 4.70
CA VAL A 118 -7.97 -19.90 3.25
C VAL A 118 -8.82 -21.12 2.94
N ASP A 119 -9.96 -20.87 2.31
CA ASP A 119 -10.73 -21.90 1.62
C ASP A 119 -10.38 -21.85 0.14
N THR A 120 -9.68 -22.88 -0.36
CA THR A 120 -9.30 -22.94 -1.78
C THR A 120 -10.49 -23.22 -2.72
N GLU A 121 -11.62 -23.64 -2.16
CA GLU A 121 -12.82 -23.98 -2.90
C GLU A 121 -13.81 -22.80 -3.00
N ASP A 122 -13.72 -21.83 -2.09
CA ASP A 122 -14.51 -20.58 -2.13
C ASP A 122 -13.72 -19.44 -2.78
N GLU A 123 -14.13 -19.07 -3.99
CA GLU A 123 -13.58 -17.97 -4.77
C GLU A 123 -13.63 -16.61 -4.02
N ASN A 124 -14.69 -16.36 -3.25
CA ASN A 124 -14.83 -15.11 -2.50
C ASN A 124 -13.85 -15.08 -1.32
N ASN A 125 -13.73 -16.18 -0.58
CA ASN A 125 -12.73 -16.34 0.47
C ASN A 125 -11.32 -16.15 -0.13
N LEU A 126 -10.99 -16.93 -1.15
CA LEU A 126 -9.65 -16.97 -1.71
C LEU A 126 -9.24 -15.60 -2.30
N SER A 127 -10.16 -14.84 -2.90
CA SER A 127 -9.89 -13.46 -3.34
C SER A 127 -9.49 -12.55 -2.17
N LYS A 128 -10.21 -12.61 -1.04
CA LYS A 128 -9.98 -11.82 0.17
C LYS A 128 -8.67 -12.19 0.89
N TYR A 129 -8.22 -13.44 0.76
CA TYR A 129 -7.00 -13.93 1.41
C TYR A 129 -5.78 -13.96 0.47
N GLY A 130 -5.87 -13.37 -0.72
CA GLY A 130 -4.73 -13.17 -1.63
C GLY A 130 -4.58 -14.24 -2.71
N GLY A 131 -5.68 -14.57 -3.38
CA GLY A 131 -5.70 -15.48 -4.53
C GLY A 131 -4.77 -15.01 -5.65
N TRP A 132 -4.81 -13.72 -6.01
CA TRP A 132 -3.92 -13.19 -7.07
C TRP A 132 -2.44 -13.28 -6.68
N VAL A 133 -2.08 -13.05 -5.41
CA VAL A 133 -0.70 -13.19 -4.95
C VAL A 133 -0.19 -14.64 -5.09
N ARG A 134 -1.08 -15.63 -4.94
CA ARG A 134 -0.71 -17.06 -5.04
C ARG A 134 -0.68 -17.57 -6.48
N PHE A 135 -1.60 -17.13 -7.32
CA PHE A 135 -1.86 -17.75 -8.62
C PHE A 135 -1.65 -16.79 -9.81
N GLY A 136 -1.33 -15.52 -9.54
CA GLY A 136 -1.18 -14.48 -10.55
C GLY A 136 -2.44 -14.28 -11.40
N ASP A 137 -2.27 -13.88 -12.66
CA ASP A 137 -3.38 -13.61 -13.57
C ASP A 137 -4.14 -14.89 -13.99
N SER A 138 -3.55 -16.07 -13.78
CA SER A 138 -4.23 -17.37 -13.98
C SER A 138 -5.31 -17.66 -12.93
N TRP A 139 -5.42 -16.81 -11.91
CA TRP A 139 -6.45 -16.83 -10.86
C TRP A 139 -7.87 -17.07 -11.40
N ALA A 140 -8.26 -16.34 -12.43
CA ALA A 140 -9.61 -16.41 -13.00
C ALA A 140 -9.88 -17.76 -13.70
N GLU A 141 -8.84 -18.46 -14.16
CA GLU A 141 -8.94 -19.78 -14.78
C GLU A 141 -8.92 -20.89 -13.73
N TYR A 142 -8.08 -20.76 -12.69
CA TYR A 142 -8.04 -21.65 -11.53
C TYR A 142 -9.41 -21.75 -10.84
N SER A 143 -10.02 -20.60 -10.56
CA SER A 143 -11.36 -20.50 -9.99
C SER A 143 -12.42 -21.22 -10.84
N LYS A 144 -12.40 -21.02 -12.17
CA LYS A 144 -13.35 -21.63 -13.10
C LYS A 144 -13.20 -23.14 -13.23
N LYS A 145 -11.97 -23.66 -13.17
CA LYS A 145 -11.70 -25.10 -13.28
C LYS A 145 -12.25 -25.89 -12.09
N HIS A 146 -12.05 -25.38 -10.87
CA HIS A 146 -12.54 -26.04 -9.65
C HIS A 146 -14.06 -25.93 -9.47
N LYS A 147 -14.72 -24.92 -10.08
CA LYS A 147 -16.19 -24.88 -10.19
C LYS A 147 -16.77 -25.94 -11.12
N LYS A 148 -16.04 -26.35 -12.17
CA LYS A 148 -16.51 -27.32 -13.18
C LYS A 148 -16.31 -28.78 -12.78
N GLU A 149 -15.29 -29.11 -11.99
CA GLU A 149 -15.05 -30.48 -11.50
C GLU A 149 -16.08 -30.94 -10.45
N LYS A 150 -16.94 -30.03 -9.96
CA LYS A 150 -17.99 -30.30 -8.98
C LYS A 150 -19.43 -30.28 -9.55
N GLN A 151 -19.59 -30.27 -10.88
CA GLN A 151 -20.89 -30.31 -11.55
C GLN A 151 -21.14 -31.66 -12.23
#